data_AF-A0A6G1IXG2-F1
#
_entry.id   AF-A0A6G1IXG2-F1
#
_cell.length_a   1.000
_cell.length_b   1.000
_cell.length_c   1.000
_cell.angle_alpha   90.00
_cell.angle_beta   90.00
_cell.angle_gamma   90.00
#
_symmetry.space_group_name_H-M   'P 1'
#
loop_
_entity.id
_entity.type
_entity.pdbx_description
1 polymer ?
#
loop_
_entity_poly.entity_id
_entity_poly.type
_entity_poly.pdbx_seq_one_letter_code
_entity_poly.pdbx_strand_id
1 'polypeptide(L)'
;VTRAALNCRYTLETYLEKANKYEHSLGVWSRPSLIRGVTDKVRWGLNEKDEIRKLREYLNAHNNMINTSLSDLVLENMDEGFSKLEISGSRIEEITEDIQQSVVRIEESVIKQESMIASLGLSIPKLIYAFVQDVNASWEKLTQMLNRVDSTEQIYAMLVQIQASTSTPDTRWTFFQQSVVVEDAFGVKFPFISEYGGTLLPTIVRHRFLEVVSPDHIKTPSYFFSGDSGKVLDLQSLLRPGQCITVAVLTSNEDAKSPRMSRMQTFRCHCRVLRWSSRLVS
;
A
#
# COMPACT_ATOMS: atom_id res chain seq x y z
N VAL A 1 0.13 2.20 -45.51
CA VAL A 1 -0.03 0.75 -45.76
C VAL A 1 -1.39 0.38 -46.38
N THR A 2 -2.52 0.77 -45.79
CA THR A 2 -3.88 0.45 -46.30
C THR A 2 -4.15 0.88 -47.75
N ARG A 3 -3.71 2.08 -48.16
CA ARG A 3 -3.86 2.57 -49.54
C ARG A 3 -3.08 1.73 -50.57
N ALA A 4 -1.87 1.31 -50.23
CA ALA A 4 -1.03 0.47 -51.07
C ALA A 4 -1.65 -0.94 -51.23
N ALA A 5 -2.16 -1.51 -50.13
CA ALA A 5 -2.82 -2.81 -50.15
C ALA A 5 -4.10 -2.81 -51.01
N LEU A 6 -4.92 -1.75 -50.93
CA LEU A 6 -6.13 -1.61 -51.74
C LEU A 6 -5.80 -1.49 -53.26
N ASN A 7 -4.75 -0.74 -53.60
CA ASN A 7 -4.30 -0.62 -54.99
C ASN A 7 -3.76 -1.93 -55.57
N CYS A 8 -3.00 -2.69 -54.77
CA CYS A 8 -2.55 -4.04 -55.17
C CYS A 8 -3.73 -4.97 -55.42
N ARG A 9 -4.73 -4.97 -54.54
CA ARG A 9 -5.93 -5.80 -54.69
C ARG A 9 -6.65 -5.50 -56.01
N TYR A 10 -6.94 -4.23 -56.27
CA TYR A 10 -7.61 -3.80 -57.50
C TYR A 10 -6.84 -4.20 -58.77
N THR A 11 -5.51 -4.02 -58.75
CA THR A 11 -4.66 -4.36 -59.90
C THR A 11 -4.62 -5.88 -60.15
N LEU A 12 -4.59 -6.68 -59.08
CA LEU A 12 -4.67 -8.15 -59.16
C LEU A 12 -6.05 -8.62 -59.65
N GLU A 13 -7.13 -8.06 -59.13
CA GLU A 13 -8.50 -8.37 -59.56
C GLU A 13 -8.67 -8.08 -61.06
N THR A 14 -8.23 -6.91 -61.52
CA THR A 14 -8.27 -6.52 -62.94
C THR A 14 -7.46 -7.47 -63.83
N TYR A 15 -6.30 -7.93 -63.35
CA TYR A 15 -5.47 -8.90 -64.07
C TYR A 15 -6.14 -10.27 -64.14
N LEU A 16 -6.70 -10.75 -63.03
CA LEU A 16 -7.41 -12.03 -62.95
C LEU A 16 -8.64 -12.05 -63.87
N GLU A 17 -9.40 -10.96 -63.95
CA GLU A 17 -10.52 -10.84 -64.89
C GLU A 17 -10.08 -10.92 -66.35
N LYS A 18 -8.92 -10.34 -66.70
CA LYS A 18 -8.33 -10.47 -68.04
C LYS A 18 -7.87 -11.91 -68.31
N ALA A 19 -7.25 -12.56 -67.33
CA ALA A 19 -6.72 -13.91 -67.43
C ALA A 19 -7.81 -14.98 -67.55
N ASN A 20 -8.95 -14.80 -66.86
CA ASN A 20 -10.10 -15.71 -66.90
C ASN A 20 -10.63 -15.94 -68.33
N LYS A 21 -10.48 -14.96 -69.23
CA LYS A 21 -10.86 -15.09 -70.66
C LYS A 21 -10.14 -16.23 -71.38
N TYR A 22 -8.98 -16.64 -70.89
CA TYR A 22 -8.18 -17.72 -71.47
C TYR A 22 -8.32 -19.05 -70.73
N GLU A 23 -9.03 -19.08 -69.59
CA GLU A 23 -9.21 -20.29 -68.77
C GLU A 23 -9.90 -21.42 -69.55
N HIS A 24 -10.87 -21.07 -70.39
CA HIS A 24 -11.56 -22.03 -71.25
C HIS A 24 -10.72 -22.54 -72.44
N SER A 25 -9.68 -21.82 -72.87
CA SER A 25 -8.80 -22.21 -73.99
C SER A 25 -7.50 -22.88 -73.53
N LEU A 26 -7.04 -22.58 -72.31
CA LEU A 26 -5.76 -23.05 -71.76
C LEU A 26 -5.91 -23.97 -70.54
N GLY A 27 -7.13 -24.12 -70.00
CA GLY A 27 -7.39 -24.95 -68.82
C GLY A 27 -7.23 -26.44 -69.09
N VAL A 28 -6.91 -27.19 -68.02
CA VAL A 28 -6.69 -28.65 -68.02
C VAL A 28 -7.91 -29.43 -68.54
N TRP A 29 -9.09 -28.81 -68.51
CA TRP A 29 -10.38 -29.39 -68.91
C TRP A 29 -10.89 -28.88 -70.27
N SER A 30 -10.10 -28.09 -70.99
CA SER A 30 -10.50 -27.54 -72.29
C SER A 30 -10.47 -28.60 -73.40
N ARG A 31 -11.50 -28.59 -74.27
CA ARG A 31 -11.52 -29.35 -75.54
C ARG A 31 -11.24 -28.37 -76.68
N PRO A 32 -9.97 -28.11 -77.02
CA PRO A 32 -9.64 -27.07 -77.99
C PRO A 32 -9.92 -27.57 -79.41
N SER A 33 -10.57 -26.74 -80.23
CA SER A 33 -10.42 -26.85 -81.68
C SER A 33 -8.95 -26.56 -82.03
N LEU A 34 -8.26 -27.48 -82.69
CA LEU A 34 -6.79 -27.47 -82.91
C LEU A 34 -6.23 -26.12 -83.41
N ILE A 35 -6.96 -25.43 -84.29
CA ILE A 35 -6.52 -24.16 -84.88
C ILE A 35 -6.66 -22.99 -83.88
N ARG A 36 -7.80 -22.91 -83.16
CA ARG A 36 -8.08 -21.85 -82.19
C ARG A 36 -7.19 -21.94 -80.95
N GLY A 37 -6.89 -23.17 -80.50
CA GLY A 37 -6.00 -23.39 -79.35
C GLY A 37 -4.56 -22.94 -79.59
N VAL A 38 -4.04 -23.09 -80.81
CA VAL A 38 -2.68 -22.63 -81.16
C VAL A 38 -2.63 -21.10 -81.26
N THR A 39 -3.63 -20.46 -81.87
CA THR A 39 -3.68 -18.99 -81.94
C THR A 39 -3.85 -18.33 -80.58
N ASP A 40 -4.67 -18.91 -79.70
CA ASP A 40 -4.86 -18.40 -78.34
C ASP A 40 -3.59 -18.58 -77.48
N LYS A 41 -2.86 -19.69 -77.64
CA LYS A 41 -1.56 -19.92 -76.99
C LYS A 41 -0.49 -18.94 -77.45
N VAL A 42 -0.39 -18.67 -78.74
CA VAL A 42 0.58 -17.69 -79.29
C VAL A 42 0.21 -16.27 -78.85
N ARG A 43 -1.08 -15.91 -78.88
CA ARG A 43 -1.57 -14.61 -78.40
C ARG A 43 -1.30 -14.44 -76.91
N TRP A 44 -1.53 -15.45 -76.10
CA TRP A 44 -1.21 -15.43 -74.68
C TRP A 44 0.31 -15.31 -74.45
N GLY A 45 1.13 -16.11 -75.16
CA GLY A 45 2.58 -16.08 -75.03
C GLY A 45 3.25 -14.77 -75.46
N LEU A 46 2.70 -14.06 -76.45
CA LEU A 46 3.25 -12.80 -76.95
C LEU A 46 2.68 -11.57 -76.24
N ASN A 47 1.36 -11.53 -76.00
CA ASN A 47 0.69 -10.33 -75.49
C ASN A 47 0.58 -10.34 -73.95
N GLU A 48 0.33 -11.50 -73.33
CA GLU A 48 0.14 -11.59 -71.88
C GLU A 48 1.47 -11.60 -71.12
N LYS A 49 2.57 -12.00 -71.77
CA LYS A 49 3.93 -11.95 -71.19
C LYS A 49 4.33 -10.53 -70.80
N ASP A 50 3.91 -9.53 -71.57
CA ASP A 50 4.16 -8.12 -71.25
C ASP A 50 3.31 -7.65 -70.06
N GLU A 51 2.04 -8.04 -69.98
CA GLU A 51 1.15 -7.73 -68.85
C GLU A 51 1.61 -8.42 -67.56
N ILE A 52 2.09 -9.67 -67.62
CA ILE A 52 2.70 -10.38 -66.48
C ILE A 52 3.95 -9.64 -66.00
N ARG A 53 4.77 -9.15 -66.93
CA ARG A 53 5.98 -8.39 -66.59
C ARG A 53 5.62 -7.07 -65.91
N LYS A 54 4.66 -6.31 -66.43
CA LYS A 54 4.15 -5.08 -65.80
C LYS A 54 3.57 -5.34 -64.42
N LEU A 55 2.78 -6.41 -64.26
CA LEU A 55 2.22 -6.78 -62.95
C LEU A 55 3.33 -7.14 -61.95
N ARG A 56 4.34 -7.89 -62.39
CA ARG A 56 5.50 -8.22 -61.55
C ARG A 56 6.29 -6.98 -61.15
N GLU A 57 6.56 -6.07 -62.08
CA GLU A 57 7.23 -4.80 -61.80
C GLU A 57 6.40 -3.95 -60.81
N TYR A 58 5.08 -3.88 -61.00
CA TYR A 58 4.16 -3.18 -60.11
C TYR A 58 4.13 -3.76 -58.69
N LEU A 59 4.04 -5.10 -58.58
CA LEU A 59 4.06 -5.81 -57.30
C LEU A 59 5.40 -5.64 -56.59
N ASN A 60 6.51 -5.75 -57.32
CA ASN A 60 7.85 -5.53 -56.77
C ASN A 60 7.99 -4.08 -56.25
N ALA A 61 7.52 -3.09 -57.00
CA ALA A 61 7.52 -1.70 -56.56
C ALA A 61 6.68 -1.49 -55.29
N HIS A 62 5.48 -2.08 -55.22
CA HIS A 62 4.63 -1.98 -54.03
C HIS A 62 5.19 -2.73 -52.83
N ASN A 63 5.77 -3.92 -53.02
CA ASN A 63 6.44 -4.65 -51.94
C ASN A 63 7.64 -3.87 -51.41
N ASN A 64 8.45 -3.28 -52.29
CA ASN A 64 9.55 -2.42 -51.89
C ASN A 64 9.05 -1.21 -51.10
N MET A 65 8.00 -0.53 -51.58
CA MET A 65 7.40 0.59 -50.86
C MET A 65 6.87 0.19 -49.47
N ILE A 66 6.17 -0.95 -49.36
CA ILE A 66 5.66 -1.46 -48.08
C ILE A 66 6.83 -1.78 -47.13
N ASN A 67 7.87 -2.45 -47.61
CA ASN A 67 9.04 -2.79 -46.81
C ASN A 67 9.78 -1.53 -46.35
N THR A 68 9.96 -0.53 -47.21
CA THR A 68 10.55 0.76 -46.82
C THR A 68 9.70 1.46 -45.77
N SER A 69 8.38 1.59 -46.00
CA SER A 69 7.49 2.22 -45.01
C SER A 69 7.44 1.48 -43.67
N LEU A 70 7.54 0.14 -43.67
CA LEU A 70 7.63 -0.64 -42.43
C LEU A 70 8.95 -0.40 -41.71
N SER A 71 10.08 -0.36 -42.43
CA SER A 71 11.38 -0.04 -41.85
C SER A 71 11.39 1.37 -41.25
N ASP A 72 10.82 2.36 -41.95
CA ASP A 72 10.73 3.75 -41.45
C ASP A 72 9.91 3.81 -40.16
N LEU A 73 8.76 3.13 -40.11
CA LEU A 73 7.92 3.03 -38.90
C LEU A 73 8.64 2.34 -37.73
N VAL A 74 9.44 1.31 -38.02
CA VAL A 74 10.24 0.63 -36.98
C VAL A 74 11.31 1.57 -36.45
N LEU A 75 11.98 2.35 -37.31
CA LEU A 75 12.98 3.34 -36.90
C LEU A 75 12.36 4.46 -36.07
N GLU A 76 11.21 5.00 -36.47
CA GLU A 76 10.49 6.03 -35.70
C GLU A 76 10.08 5.51 -34.31
N ASN A 77 9.54 4.29 -34.23
CA ASN A 77 9.20 3.67 -32.94
C ASN A 77 10.42 3.41 -32.06
N MET A 78 11.56 3.05 -32.66
CA MET A 78 12.82 2.86 -31.92
C MET A 78 13.34 4.20 -31.38
N ASP A 79 13.29 5.27 -32.17
CA ASP A 79 13.70 6.61 -31.77
C ASP A 79 12.86 7.15 -30.60
N GLU A 80 11.54 6.97 -30.66
CA GLU A 80 10.64 7.28 -29.54
C GLU A 80 10.97 6.43 -28.30
N GLY A 81 11.30 5.15 -28.51
CA GLY A 81 11.74 4.23 -27.47
C GLY A 81 13.05 4.69 -26.80
N PHE A 82 14.04 5.10 -27.58
CA PHE A 82 15.31 5.63 -27.07
C PHE A 82 15.12 6.94 -26.31
N SER A 83 14.28 7.85 -26.82
CA SER A 83 13.95 9.11 -26.14
C SER A 83 13.30 8.86 -24.76
N LYS A 84 12.38 7.88 -24.67
CA LYS A 84 11.77 7.48 -23.39
C LYS A 84 12.78 6.84 -22.44
N LEU A 85 13.71 6.05 -22.96
CA LEU A 85 14.79 5.44 -22.18
C LEU A 85 15.75 6.50 -21.64
N GLU A 86 16.09 7.53 -22.42
CA GLU A 86 16.94 8.64 -21.99
C GLU A 86 16.29 9.43 -20.85
N ILE A 87 15.00 9.77 -20.97
CA ILE A 87 14.23 10.40 -19.90
C ILE A 87 14.16 9.52 -18.64
N SER A 88 14.03 8.21 -18.82
CA SER A 88 14.02 7.27 -17.69
C SER A 88 15.40 7.16 -17.05
N GLY A 89 16.47 7.22 -17.85
CA GLY A 89 17.86 7.22 -17.38
C GLY A 89 18.18 8.44 -16.53
N SER A 90 17.84 9.63 -17.00
CA SER A 90 18.05 10.87 -16.23
C SER A 90 17.25 10.89 -14.92
N ARG A 91 16.02 10.35 -14.93
CA ARG A 91 15.22 10.19 -13.71
C ARG A 91 15.82 9.20 -12.72
N ILE A 92 16.43 8.11 -13.19
CA ILE A 92 17.13 7.15 -12.34
C ILE A 92 18.37 7.78 -11.71
N GLU A 93 19.11 8.58 -12.48
CA GLU A 93 20.26 9.33 -12.00
C GLU A 93 19.85 10.31 -10.89
N GLU A 94 18.80 11.11 -11.11
CA GLU A 94 18.23 12.02 -10.10
C GLU A 94 17.83 11.31 -8.80
N ILE A 95 17.11 10.18 -8.91
CA ILE A 95 16.71 9.38 -7.74
C ILE A 95 17.95 8.83 -7.01
N THR A 96 18.99 8.43 -7.76
CA THR A 96 20.22 7.90 -7.18
C THR A 96 20.98 8.98 -6.40
N GLU A 97 21.04 10.20 -6.94
CA GLU A 97 21.64 11.36 -6.26
C GLU A 97 20.86 11.73 -4.98
N ASP A 98 19.53 11.75 -5.02
CA ASP A 98 18.68 12.03 -3.85
C ASP A 98 18.83 10.97 -2.75
N ILE A 99 18.89 9.68 -3.14
CA ILE A 99 19.17 8.59 -2.21
C ILE A 99 20.55 8.77 -1.58
N GLN A 100 21.58 9.07 -2.37
CA GLN A 100 22.93 9.28 -1.87
C GLN A 100 22.98 10.46 -0.88
N GLN A 101 22.30 11.57 -1.19
CA GLN A 101 22.21 12.71 -0.27
C GLN A 101 21.46 12.35 1.02
N SER A 102 20.39 11.58 0.92
CA SER A 102 19.62 11.12 2.08
C SER A 102 20.44 10.20 2.98
N VAL A 103 21.24 9.30 2.40
CA VAL A 103 22.16 8.43 3.15
C VAL A 103 23.19 9.25 3.93
N VAL A 104 23.80 10.27 3.31
CA VAL A 104 24.74 11.17 4.00
C VAL A 104 24.07 11.88 5.19
N ARG A 105 22.84 12.38 5.00
CA ARG A 105 22.08 13.03 6.09
C ARG A 105 21.77 12.06 7.24
N ILE A 106 21.46 10.81 6.92
CA ILE A 106 21.21 9.76 7.92
C ILE A 106 22.50 9.48 8.70
N GLU A 107 23.63 9.31 8.02
CA GLU A 107 24.93 9.08 8.65
C GLU A 107 25.30 10.20 9.63
N GLU A 108 25.17 11.47 9.20
CA GLU A 108 25.38 12.63 10.08
C GLU A 108 24.45 12.62 11.30
N SER A 109 23.19 12.21 11.12
CA SER A 109 22.23 12.13 12.21
C SER A 109 22.57 11.03 13.21
N VAL A 110 23.06 9.88 12.74
CA VAL A 110 23.49 8.75 13.56
C VAL A 110 24.72 9.14 14.38
N ILE A 111 25.71 9.81 13.76
CA ILE A 111 26.89 10.32 14.47
C ILE A 111 26.49 11.31 15.58
N LYS A 112 25.53 12.22 15.30
CA LYS A 112 25.00 13.14 16.32
C LYS A 112 24.31 12.39 17.45
N GLN A 113 23.47 11.40 17.15
CA GLN A 113 22.80 10.58 18.15
C GLN A 113 23.80 9.79 19.01
N GLU A 114 24.83 9.20 18.41
CA GLU A 114 25.90 8.50 19.14
C GLU A 114 26.61 9.45 20.12
N SER A 115 26.96 10.66 19.68
CA SER A 115 27.58 11.66 20.55
C SER A 115 26.67 12.08 21.72
N MET A 116 25.37 12.17 21.47
CA MET A 116 24.38 12.50 22.48
C MET A 116 24.23 11.35 23.49
N ILE A 117 24.17 10.10 23.03
CA ILE A 117 24.13 8.90 23.88
C ILE A 117 25.40 8.80 24.73
N ALA A 118 26.58 9.06 24.15
CA ALA A 118 27.83 9.10 24.90
C ALA A 118 27.80 10.19 25.99
N SER A 119 27.26 11.38 25.69
CA SER A 119 27.10 12.47 26.67
C SER A 119 26.13 12.13 27.81
N LEU A 120 25.06 11.40 27.50
CA LEU A 120 24.12 10.84 28.47
C LEU A 120 24.80 9.78 29.35
N GLY A 121 25.60 8.90 28.75
CA GLY A 121 26.40 7.91 29.46
C GLY A 121 27.38 8.52 30.47
N LEU A 122 27.90 9.71 30.20
CA LEU A 122 28.79 10.43 31.13
C LEU A 122 28.06 11.22 32.22
N SER A 123 26.79 11.56 32.02
CA SER A 123 26.00 12.36 32.96
C SER A 123 25.13 11.52 33.89
N ILE A 124 24.64 10.36 33.45
CA ILE A 124 23.85 9.43 34.27
C ILE A 124 24.60 9.01 35.55
N PRO A 125 25.88 8.59 35.52
CA PRO A 125 26.59 8.22 36.74
C PRO A 125 26.72 9.39 37.73
N LYS A 126 26.85 10.63 37.22
CA LYS A 126 26.91 11.84 38.06
C LYS A 126 25.57 12.12 38.72
N LEU A 127 24.46 11.95 37.99
CA LEU A 127 23.11 12.09 38.53
C LEU A 127 22.80 11.00 39.57
N ILE A 128 23.16 9.75 39.28
CA ILE A 128 23.02 8.64 40.24
C ILE A 128 23.85 8.93 41.50
N TYR A 129 25.09 9.38 41.35
CA TYR A 129 25.95 9.71 42.48
C TYR A 129 25.39 10.86 43.33
N ALA A 130 24.92 11.95 42.68
CA ALA A 130 24.31 13.07 43.38
C ALA A 130 23.02 12.65 44.12
N PHE A 131 22.17 11.84 43.48
CA PHE A 131 20.97 11.30 44.11
C PHE A 131 21.30 10.41 45.32
N VAL A 132 22.28 9.52 45.19
CA VAL A 132 22.73 8.68 46.31
C VAL A 132 23.25 9.54 47.46
N GLN A 133 24.00 10.61 47.18
CA GLN A 133 24.46 11.52 48.24
C GLN A 133 23.30 12.24 48.93
N ASP A 134 22.33 12.76 48.19
CA ASP A 134 21.17 13.45 48.76
C ASP A 134 20.29 12.51 49.60
N VAL A 135 20.07 11.28 49.13
CA VAL A 135 19.33 10.25 49.89
C VAL A 135 20.09 9.89 51.17
N ASN A 136 21.41 9.69 51.08
CA ASN A 136 22.20 9.31 52.24
C ASN A 136 22.22 10.43 53.31
N ALA A 137 22.37 11.69 52.88
CA ALA A 137 22.29 12.85 53.77
C ALA A 137 20.89 13.01 54.39
N SER A 138 19.83 12.72 53.63
CA SER A 138 18.46 12.72 54.14
C SER A 138 18.24 11.59 55.15
N TRP A 139 18.83 10.43 54.91
CA TRP A 139 18.77 9.28 55.81
C TRP A 139 19.52 9.51 57.11
N GLU A 140 20.69 10.15 57.06
CA GLU A 140 21.43 10.59 58.25
C GLU A 140 20.61 11.57 59.10
N LYS A 141 19.91 12.53 58.47
CA LYS A 141 19.01 13.43 59.21
C LYS A 141 17.85 12.67 59.86
N LEU A 142 17.27 11.70 59.16
CA LEU A 142 16.16 10.91 59.66
C LEU A 142 16.59 10.01 60.83
N THR A 143 17.78 9.40 60.74
CA THR A 143 18.36 8.61 61.85
C THR A 143 18.75 9.49 63.03
N GLN A 144 19.29 10.69 62.82
CA GLN A 144 19.53 11.66 63.91
C GLN A 144 18.23 12.11 64.58
N MET A 145 17.14 12.28 63.82
CA MET A 145 15.82 12.53 64.37
C MET A 145 15.32 11.34 65.18
N LEU A 146 15.43 10.12 64.67
CA LEU A 146 14.99 8.90 65.36
C LEU A 146 15.76 8.65 66.66
N ASN A 147 17.07 8.89 66.66
CA ASN A 147 17.92 8.70 67.84
C ASN A 147 17.67 9.74 68.95
N ARG A 148 16.92 10.82 68.67
CA ARG A 148 16.49 11.82 69.67
C ARG A 148 15.13 11.50 70.29
N VAL A 149 14.50 10.41 69.86
CA VAL A 149 13.14 10.04 70.25
C VAL A 149 13.21 8.85 71.21
N ASP A 150 13.11 9.12 72.52
CA ASP A 150 13.17 8.11 73.59
C ASP A 150 11.82 7.39 73.83
N SER A 151 10.76 7.72 73.07
CA SER A 151 9.41 7.20 73.28
C SER A 151 8.80 6.63 72.00
N THR A 152 8.23 5.43 72.09
CA THR A 152 7.48 4.75 71.03
C THR A 152 6.29 5.56 70.50
N GLU A 153 5.69 6.45 71.31
CA GLU A 153 4.61 7.34 70.87
C GLU A 153 5.08 8.42 69.88
N GLN A 154 6.30 8.92 70.07
CA GLN A 154 6.89 9.94 69.19
C GLN A 154 7.33 9.33 67.84
N ILE A 155 7.77 8.06 67.83
CA ILE A 155 8.05 7.31 66.59
C ILE A 155 6.77 7.16 65.76
N TYR A 156 5.65 6.84 66.41
CA TYR A 156 4.35 6.73 65.75
C TYR A 156 3.88 8.08 65.19
N ALA A 157 4.04 9.16 65.95
CA ALA A 157 3.73 10.52 65.49
C ALA A 157 4.58 10.94 64.28
N MET A 158 5.87 10.58 64.24
CA MET A 158 6.73 10.81 63.08
C MET A 158 6.31 9.99 61.86
N LEU A 159 5.98 8.71 62.03
CA LEU A 159 5.49 7.86 60.93
C LEU A 159 4.20 8.41 60.31
N VAL A 160 3.27 8.88 61.14
CA VAL A 160 2.03 9.53 60.68
C VAL A 160 2.34 10.85 59.96
N GLN A 161 3.29 11.65 60.44
CA GLN A 161 3.71 12.87 59.74
C GLN A 161 4.37 12.57 58.39
N ILE A 162 5.24 11.55 58.31
CA ILE A 162 5.86 11.10 57.05
C ILE A 162 4.78 10.62 56.10
N GLN A 163 3.83 9.81 56.57
CA GLN A 163 2.71 9.35 55.75
C GLN A 163 1.85 10.51 55.24
N ALA A 164 1.62 11.54 56.07
CA ALA A 164 0.88 12.74 55.69
C ALA A 164 1.67 13.69 54.76
N SER A 165 2.99 13.65 54.79
CA SER A 165 3.88 14.45 53.94
C SER A 165 4.38 13.72 52.68
N THR A 166 4.15 12.40 52.60
CA THR A 166 4.31 11.63 51.36
C THR A 166 3.13 11.97 50.47
N SER A 167 3.23 13.04 49.70
CA SER A 167 2.26 13.34 48.65
C SER A 167 2.07 12.10 47.81
N THR A 168 0.83 11.59 47.69
CA THR A 168 0.48 10.57 46.70
C THR A 168 1.15 10.96 45.39
N PRO A 169 2.07 10.13 44.86
CA PRO A 169 2.85 10.51 43.69
C PRO A 169 1.86 10.92 42.61
N ASP A 170 2.06 12.11 42.04
CA ASP A 170 1.14 12.66 41.04
C ASP A 170 1.22 11.81 39.78
N THR A 171 0.36 10.80 39.72
CA THR A 171 0.29 9.82 38.61
C THR A 171 -0.21 10.44 37.32
N ARG A 172 -0.59 11.73 37.32
CA ARG A 172 -0.96 12.46 36.10
C ARG A 172 0.19 12.58 35.10
N TRP A 173 1.44 12.40 35.56
CA TRP A 173 2.65 12.53 34.75
C TRP A 173 3.52 11.28 34.72
N THR A 174 3.07 10.16 35.28
CA THR A 174 3.79 8.89 35.22
C THR A 174 3.20 8.00 34.14
N PHE A 175 4.05 7.21 33.47
CA PHE A 175 3.70 6.21 32.44
C PHE A 175 2.79 5.06 32.94
N PHE A 176 2.16 5.23 34.11
CA PHE A 176 1.28 4.25 34.74
C PHE A 176 -0.20 4.65 34.56
N GLN A 177 -0.58 5.03 33.34
CA GLN A 177 -2.00 5.16 33.03
C GLN A 177 -2.63 3.77 32.95
N GLN A 178 -3.79 3.60 33.57
CA GLN A 178 -4.50 2.32 33.56
C GLN A 178 -4.95 2.00 32.13
N SER A 179 -4.57 0.84 31.61
CA SER A 179 -4.92 0.42 30.26
C SER A 179 -6.43 0.41 30.04
N VAL A 180 -6.87 0.95 28.90
CA VAL A 180 -8.24 0.82 28.42
C VAL A 180 -8.48 -0.63 28.00
N VAL A 181 -9.51 -1.29 28.50
CA VAL A 181 -9.85 -2.65 28.04
C VAL A 181 -10.72 -2.52 26.80
N VAL A 182 -10.25 -3.10 25.69
CA VAL A 182 -10.98 -3.17 24.43
C VAL A 182 -11.50 -4.59 24.26
N GLU A 183 -12.77 -4.72 23.90
CA GLU A 183 -13.38 -6.00 23.55
C GLU A 183 -13.60 -6.05 22.05
N ASP A 184 -13.15 -7.14 21.46
CA ASP A 184 -13.29 -7.38 20.04
C ASP A 184 -14.71 -7.90 19.69
N ALA A 185 -15.07 -7.92 18.41
CA ALA A 185 -16.30 -8.52 17.89
C ALA A 185 -16.50 -10.01 18.23
N PHE A 186 -15.47 -10.74 18.68
CA PHE A 186 -15.57 -12.11 19.17
C PHE A 186 -15.73 -12.19 20.71
N GLY A 187 -15.79 -11.04 21.39
CA GLY A 187 -15.89 -10.96 22.85
C GLY A 187 -14.55 -11.14 23.58
N VAL A 188 -13.43 -11.19 22.87
CA VAL A 188 -12.09 -11.29 23.45
C VAL A 188 -11.65 -9.91 23.94
N LYS A 189 -11.31 -9.84 25.22
CA LYS A 189 -10.88 -8.60 25.88
C LYS A 189 -9.35 -8.51 25.88
N PHE A 190 -8.81 -7.35 25.52
CA PHE A 190 -7.38 -7.08 25.59
C PHE A 190 -7.09 -5.67 26.13
N PRO A 191 -5.98 -5.48 26.87
CA PRO A 191 -5.57 -4.17 27.32
C PRO A 191 -5.00 -3.34 26.16
N PHE A 192 -5.42 -2.07 26.08
CA PHE A 192 -4.95 -1.04 25.17
C PHE A 192 -4.37 0.11 25.98
N ILE A 193 -3.13 0.46 25.70
CA ILE A 193 -2.44 1.53 26.43
C ILE A 193 -2.99 2.87 25.94
N SER A 194 -3.44 3.72 26.87
CA SER A 194 -4.09 5.01 26.55
C SER A 194 -3.18 5.98 25.78
N GLU A 195 -1.86 5.81 25.88
CA GLU A 195 -0.84 6.61 25.20
C GLU A 195 -0.83 6.43 23.68
N TYR A 196 -1.32 5.31 23.16
CA TYR A 196 -1.28 5.01 21.72
C TYR A 196 -2.24 5.85 20.86
N GLY A 197 -3.02 6.74 21.49
CA GLY A 197 -3.94 7.63 20.80
C GLY A 197 -5.10 6.89 20.13
N GLY A 198 -6.14 7.63 19.73
CA GLY A 198 -7.27 7.04 19.02
C GLY A 198 -6.92 6.56 17.62
N THR A 199 -5.84 7.05 17.01
CA THR A 199 -5.42 6.72 15.65
C THR A 199 -4.79 5.33 15.50
N LEU A 200 -4.14 4.80 16.54
CA LEU A 200 -3.50 3.48 16.50
C LEU A 200 -4.48 2.35 16.84
N LEU A 201 -5.56 2.66 17.58
CA LEU A 201 -6.59 1.70 17.94
C LEU A 201 -7.18 0.97 16.72
N PRO A 202 -7.57 1.64 15.62
CA PRO A 202 -8.02 0.97 14.41
C PRO A 202 -7.01 0.02 13.79
N THR A 203 -5.73 0.37 13.81
CA THR A 203 -4.65 -0.45 13.24
C THR A 203 -4.47 -1.74 14.04
N ILE A 204 -4.45 -1.64 15.37
CA ILE A 204 -4.30 -2.80 16.26
C ILE A 204 -5.51 -3.72 16.16
N VAL A 205 -6.71 -3.14 16.16
CA VAL A 205 -7.96 -3.89 15.95
C VAL A 205 -7.92 -4.58 14.58
N ARG A 206 -7.59 -3.85 13.50
CA ARG A 206 -7.50 -4.42 12.15
C ARG A 206 -6.50 -5.58 12.07
N HIS A 207 -5.32 -5.43 12.67
CA HIS A 207 -4.32 -6.51 12.69
C HIS A 207 -4.85 -7.76 13.37
N ARG A 208 -5.46 -7.62 14.56
CA ARG A 208 -6.04 -8.76 15.29
C ARG A 208 -7.21 -9.41 14.56
N PHE A 209 -8.01 -8.62 13.83
CA PHE A 209 -9.14 -9.14 13.06
C PHE A 209 -8.73 -9.81 11.75
N LEU A 210 -7.80 -9.22 11.00
CA LEU A 210 -7.36 -9.73 9.70
C LEU A 210 -6.52 -11.01 9.81
N GLU A 211 -5.84 -11.25 10.94
CA GLU A 211 -5.21 -12.55 11.18
C GLU A 211 -6.22 -13.68 11.34
N VAL A 212 -7.43 -13.37 11.84
CA VAL A 212 -8.48 -14.37 12.13
C VAL A 212 -9.46 -14.54 10.97
N VAL A 213 -9.72 -13.49 10.20
CA VAL A 213 -10.67 -13.51 9.07
C VAL A 213 -9.92 -13.35 7.76
N SER A 214 -10.05 -14.35 6.87
CA SER A 214 -9.36 -14.43 5.58
C SER A 214 -9.40 -13.09 4.80
N PRO A 215 -8.25 -12.60 4.30
CA PRO A 215 -8.06 -11.22 3.83
C PRO A 215 -8.91 -10.82 2.62
N ASP A 216 -9.49 -11.77 1.89
CA ASP A 216 -10.15 -11.51 0.61
C ASP A 216 -11.53 -10.83 0.70
N HIS A 217 -12.16 -10.78 1.89
CA HIS A 217 -13.57 -10.37 2.02
C HIS A 217 -13.81 -9.03 2.75
N ILE A 218 -12.76 -8.34 3.24
CA ILE A 218 -12.91 -7.11 4.04
C ILE A 218 -12.35 -5.91 3.27
N LYS A 219 -13.19 -5.30 2.43
CA LYS A 219 -12.84 -4.11 1.62
C LYS A 219 -13.29 -2.77 2.22
N THR A 220 -13.91 -2.71 3.40
CA THR A 220 -14.61 -1.50 3.87
C THR A 220 -14.27 -1.08 5.31
N PRO A 221 -14.47 0.22 5.65
CA PRO A 221 -13.91 0.84 6.86
C PRO A 221 -14.58 0.34 8.15
N SER A 222 -13.76 0.12 9.18
CA SER A 222 -14.22 -0.17 10.54
C SER A 222 -14.75 1.11 11.19
N TYR A 223 -16.01 1.11 11.60
CA TYR A 223 -16.60 2.24 12.33
C TYR A 223 -16.48 2.00 13.84
N PHE A 224 -16.05 3.03 14.58
CA PHE A 224 -15.94 3.02 16.04
C PHE A 224 -17.10 3.82 16.61
N PHE A 225 -17.87 3.23 17.53
CA PHE A 225 -19.00 3.87 18.19
C PHE A 225 -18.73 4.02 19.68
N SER A 226 -19.07 5.19 20.24
CA SER A 226 -19.10 5.37 21.68
C SER A 226 -20.38 4.74 22.25
N GLY A 227 -20.22 3.75 23.14
CA GLY A 227 -21.31 2.92 23.67
C GLY A 227 -22.44 3.70 24.34
N ASP A 228 -22.15 4.90 24.88
CA ASP A 228 -23.13 5.72 25.60
C ASP A 228 -24.01 6.58 24.70
N SER A 229 -23.61 6.84 23.44
CA SER A 229 -24.29 7.82 22.59
C SER A 229 -24.64 7.34 21.18
N GLY A 230 -24.12 6.16 20.77
CA GLY A 230 -24.27 5.68 19.39
C GLY A 230 -23.61 6.61 18.36
N LYS A 231 -22.85 7.61 18.80
CA LYS A 231 -22.12 8.54 17.94
C LYS A 231 -20.85 7.87 17.45
N VAL A 232 -20.53 8.10 16.17
CA VAL A 232 -19.24 7.75 15.59
C VAL A 232 -18.16 8.48 16.39
N LEU A 233 -17.20 7.71 16.91
CA LEU A 233 -16.09 8.23 17.67
C LEU A 233 -15.15 8.95 16.71
N ASP A 234 -14.82 10.20 17.02
CA ASP A 234 -13.70 10.87 16.37
C ASP A 234 -12.40 10.27 16.90
N LEU A 235 -11.65 9.57 16.05
CA LEU A 235 -10.39 8.91 16.39
C LEU A 235 -9.27 9.92 16.73
N GLN A 236 -9.49 11.21 16.51
CA GLN A 236 -8.62 12.28 17.00
C GLN A 236 -8.90 12.67 18.46
N SER A 237 -10.02 12.22 19.03
CA SER A 237 -10.35 12.51 20.43
C SER A 237 -9.61 11.56 21.39
N LEU A 238 -9.14 12.09 22.52
CA LEU A 238 -8.54 11.28 23.58
C LEU A 238 -9.55 10.26 24.12
N LEU A 239 -9.12 9.00 24.19
CA LEU A 239 -9.87 7.94 24.85
C LEU A 239 -9.92 8.22 26.34
N ARG A 240 -11.13 8.32 26.91
CA ARG A 240 -11.31 8.60 28.33
C ARG A 240 -11.42 7.30 29.13
N PRO A 241 -10.86 7.25 30.35
CA PRO A 241 -11.14 6.16 31.28
C PRO A 241 -12.64 5.96 31.46
N GLY A 242 -13.12 4.72 31.35
CA GLY A 242 -14.54 4.38 31.46
C GLY A 242 -15.34 4.40 30.15
N GLN A 243 -14.73 4.79 29.03
CA GLN A 243 -15.41 4.86 27.73
C GLN A 243 -15.56 3.47 27.09
N CYS A 244 -16.76 3.15 26.60
CA CYS A 244 -17.01 1.95 25.81
C CYS A 244 -16.87 2.25 24.32
N ILE A 245 -16.10 1.43 23.60
CA ILE A 245 -15.92 1.55 22.15
C ILE A 245 -16.42 0.26 21.51
N THR A 246 -17.38 0.37 20.59
CA THR A 246 -17.88 -0.74 19.79
C THR A 246 -17.36 -0.61 18.38
N VAL A 247 -16.73 -1.66 17.86
CA VAL A 247 -16.24 -1.71 16.48
C VAL A 247 -17.24 -2.48 15.62
N ALA A 248 -17.67 -1.88 14.51
CA ALA A 248 -18.46 -2.54 13.49
C ALA A 248 -17.66 -2.68 12.20
N VAL A 249 -17.61 -3.90 11.66
CA VAL A 249 -17.03 -4.20 10.34
C VAL A 249 -18.18 -4.48 9.38
N LEU A 250 -18.19 -3.78 8.24
CA LEU A 250 -19.12 -4.08 7.16
C LEU A 250 -18.53 -5.22 6.32
N THR A 251 -19.27 -6.31 6.19
CA THR A 251 -18.99 -7.36 5.21
C THR A 251 -19.74 -7.03 3.92
N SER A 252 -19.03 -6.99 2.78
CA SER A 252 -19.65 -6.81 1.47
C SER A 252 -20.33 -8.12 1.06
N ASN A 253 -21.61 -8.29 1.42
CA ASN A 253 -22.43 -9.30 0.76
C ASN A 253 -23.01 -8.70 -0.52
N GLU A 254 -22.52 -9.13 -1.69
CA GLU A 254 -23.03 -8.70 -2.99
C GLU A 254 -24.44 -9.25 -3.34
N ASP A 255 -25.05 -10.08 -2.48
CA ASP A 255 -26.31 -10.79 -2.82
C ASP A 255 -27.61 -10.23 -2.21
N ALA A 256 -27.60 -9.06 -1.55
CA ALA A 256 -28.84 -8.51 -0.96
C ALA A 256 -29.53 -7.46 -1.86
N LYS A 257 -30.23 -7.89 -2.91
CA LYS A 257 -31.19 -7.05 -3.67
C LYS A 257 -32.45 -6.78 -2.84
N SER A 258 -32.44 -5.74 -2.00
CA SER A 258 -33.64 -5.04 -1.51
C SER A 258 -33.28 -3.75 -0.75
N PRO A 259 -33.82 -2.57 -1.10
CA PRO A 259 -33.59 -1.32 -0.38
C PRO A 259 -34.60 -1.14 0.77
N ARG A 260 -34.73 -2.15 1.64
CA ARG A 260 -35.41 -2.03 2.93
C ARG A 260 -34.53 -2.62 4.02
N MET A 261 -33.89 -1.75 4.80
CA MET A 261 -33.12 -2.05 6.01
C MET A 261 -32.51 -3.46 5.98
N SER A 262 -31.58 -3.67 5.04
CA SER A 262 -30.76 -4.88 5.03
C SER A 262 -30.12 -4.99 6.39
N ARG A 263 -30.42 -6.10 7.09
CA ARG A 263 -29.87 -6.46 8.39
C ARG A 263 -28.37 -6.22 8.36
N MET A 264 -27.96 -5.09 8.93
CA MET A 264 -26.62 -4.92 9.47
C MET A 264 -26.48 -6.12 10.40
N GLN A 265 -25.58 -7.06 10.10
CA GLN A 265 -25.11 -7.98 11.13
C GLN A 265 -24.27 -7.14 12.08
N THR A 266 -24.96 -6.32 12.88
CA THR A 266 -24.41 -5.62 14.01
C THR A 266 -24.11 -6.68 15.04
N PHE A 267 -22.89 -7.19 15.03
CA PHE A 267 -22.33 -7.84 16.21
C PHE A 267 -22.25 -6.77 17.30
N ARG A 268 -23.31 -6.74 18.12
CA ARG A 268 -23.46 -5.79 19.22
C ARG A 268 -22.72 -6.38 20.42
N CYS A 269 -21.42 -6.13 20.52
CA CYS A 269 -20.67 -6.45 21.74
C CYS A 269 -20.83 -5.30 22.73
N HIS A 270 -21.29 -5.62 23.94
CA HIS A 270 -21.43 -4.68 25.05
C HIS A 270 -20.19 -4.76 25.93
N CYS A 271 -19.34 -3.75 25.83
CA CYS A 271 -18.19 -3.65 26.70
C CYS A 271 -18.53 -2.76 27.90
N ARG A 272 -18.36 -3.27 29.12
CA ARG A 272 -18.57 -2.51 30.36
C ARG A 272 -17.24 -2.41 31.09
N VAL A 273 -16.73 -1.19 31.28
CA VAL A 273 -15.56 -0.94 32.12
C VAL A 273 -15.97 -1.21 33.57
N LEU A 274 -15.40 -2.24 34.17
CA LEU A 274 -15.63 -2.54 35.59
C LEU A 274 -14.98 -1.44 36.44
N ARG A 275 -15.81 -0.84 37.29
CA ARG A 275 -15.39 0.12 38.32
C ARG A 275 -14.42 -0.57 39.29
N TRP A 276 -13.50 0.22 39.86
CA TRP A 276 -12.63 -0.14 40.97
C TRP A 276 -13.25 -1.17 41.93
N SER A 277 -12.64 -2.35 42.03
CA SER A 277 -12.73 -3.17 43.25
C SER A 277 -11.55 -2.77 44.13
N SER A 278 -11.79 -1.85 45.06
CA SER A 278 -10.92 -1.61 46.21
C SER A 278 -11.00 -2.80 47.17
N ARG A 279 -10.59 -3.98 46.73
CA ARG A 279 -10.26 -5.11 47.62
C ARG A 279 -8.84 -5.52 47.32
N LEU A 280 -7.93 -4.68 47.81
CA LEU A 280 -6.63 -5.18 48.23
C LEU A 280 -6.88 -6.10 49.41
N VAL A 281 -6.43 -7.33 49.23
CA VAL A 281 -6.33 -8.42 50.19
C VAL A 281 -5.90 -7.88 51.55
N SER A 282 -6.76 -8.10 52.55
CA SER A 282 -6.42 -8.19 53.98
C SER A 282 -5.52 -9.37 54.25
#